data_AF-A0A443IJ54-F1
#
_entry.id   AF-A0A443IJ54-F1
#
_cell.length_a   1.000
_cell.length_b   1.000
_cell.length_c   1.000
_cell.angle_alpha   90.00
_cell.angle_beta   90.00
_cell.angle_gamma   90.00
#
_symmetry.space_group_name_H-M   'P 1'
#
loop_
_entity.id
_entity.type
_entity.pdbx_description
1 polymer ?
#
loop_
_entity_poly.entity_id
_entity_poly.type
_entity_poly.pdbx_seq_one_letter_code
_entity_poly.pdbx_strand_id
1 'polypeptide(L)'
;MARKPSHKWSFRAGMRAGILGWKGSSKAIERLKLASAEIRVLRRTDPIVAAGGVISLAERIWPAFEHIDTSSGALGAAVARTLGDMLPVLIEAPAAEATRREWAERLRTAIEADGVDYLAPLAEQFGQIAAFPALQNEHADRDLGLIRYVWADHTRFSHVATGTLTLSCLLEAERYSELMELLSLKNTHLWFDEKFAVEALLRQGRMDAALARATDPPPLKWSAVMFRKRRIENGKQAAEAGRDCLEVAAG
;
A
#
# COMPACT_ATOMS: atom_id res chain seq x y z
N MET A 1 -12.52 -26.49 -24.99
CA MET A 1 -12.80 -26.75 -23.56
C MET A 1 -14.01 -25.92 -23.16
N ALA A 2 -15.07 -26.53 -22.61
CA ALA A 2 -16.25 -25.79 -22.18
C ALA A 2 -15.88 -24.86 -21.01
N ARG A 3 -16.19 -23.57 -21.15
CA ARG A 3 -15.94 -22.55 -20.11
C ARG A 3 -16.81 -22.89 -18.89
N LYS A 4 -16.18 -23.30 -17.79
CA LYS A 4 -16.84 -23.56 -16.51
C LYS A 4 -17.69 -22.32 -16.17
N PRO A 5 -19.00 -22.45 -15.84
CA PRO A 5 -19.83 -21.29 -15.54
C PRO A 5 -19.21 -20.49 -14.41
N SER A 6 -19.01 -19.18 -14.61
CA SER A 6 -18.39 -18.34 -13.60
C SER A 6 -19.30 -18.25 -12.38
N HIS A 7 -18.76 -18.50 -11.19
CA HIS A 7 -19.50 -18.33 -9.95
C HIS A 7 -20.07 -16.91 -9.85
N LYS A 8 -21.37 -16.81 -9.57
CA LYS A 8 -22.07 -15.52 -9.45
C LYS A 8 -22.02 -15.06 -8.00
N TRP A 9 -21.11 -14.14 -7.72
CA TRP A 9 -20.95 -13.51 -6.41
C TRP A 9 -22.19 -12.68 -6.02
N SER A 10 -22.84 -13.07 -4.93
CA SER A 10 -24.03 -12.43 -4.36
C SER A 10 -23.70 -11.08 -3.73
N PHE A 11 -22.53 -10.95 -3.09
CA PHE A 11 -22.09 -9.70 -2.46
C PHE A 11 -22.01 -8.51 -3.42
N ARG A 12 -21.84 -8.75 -4.73
CA ARG A 12 -21.70 -7.69 -5.75
C ARG A 12 -22.88 -6.73 -5.75
N ALA A 13 -24.11 -7.23 -5.56
CA ALA A 13 -25.31 -6.39 -5.57
C ALA A 13 -25.33 -5.39 -4.41
N GLY A 14 -24.76 -5.77 -3.26
CA GLY A 14 -24.67 -4.95 -2.06
C GLY A 14 -23.43 -4.04 -1.98
N MET A 15 -22.54 -4.13 -2.97
CA MET A 15 -21.27 -3.40 -3.07
C MET A 15 -21.16 -2.65 -4.42
N ARG A 16 -22.27 -2.05 -4.87
CA ARG A 16 -22.30 -1.20 -6.07
C ARG A 16 -21.78 0.20 -5.75
N ALA A 17 -21.21 0.87 -6.74
CA ALA A 17 -20.75 2.25 -6.59
C ALA A 17 -21.87 3.17 -6.07
N GLY A 18 -21.55 4.04 -5.12
CA GLY A 18 -22.49 4.99 -4.51
C GLY A 18 -23.69 4.39 -3.77
N ILE A 19 -23.72 3.09 -3.48
CA ILE A 19 -24.88 2.43 -2.82
C ILE A 19 -25.02 2.80 -1.34
N LEU A 20 -23.96 3.31 -0.72
CA LEU A 20 -23.91 3.71 0.68
C LEU A 20 -23.69 5.22 0.76
N GLY A 21 -24.40 5.88 1.68
CA GLY A 21 -24.24 7.31 1.94
C GLY A 21 -23.41 7.59 3.21
N TRP A 22 -23.33 8.87 3.58
CA TRP A 22 -22.49 9.41 4.66
C TRP A 22 -22.45 8.57 5.95
N LYS A 23 -23.61 8.12 6.46
CA LYS A 23 -23.71 7.31 7.71
C LYS A 23 -23.65 5.79 7.46
N GLY A 24 -22.97 5.36 6.39
CA GLY A 24 -23.02 4.00 5.86
C GLY A 24 -22.08 2.98 6.51
N SER A 25 -21.21 3.39 7.44
CA SER A 25 -20.09 2.56 7.92
C SER A 25 -20.51 1.20 8.50
N SER A 26 -21.56 1.15 9.33
CA SER A 26 -22.04 -0.12 9.90
C SER A 26 -22.50 -1.11 8.82
N LYS A 27 -23.26 -0.61 7.84
CA LYS A 27 -23.74 -1.41 6.71
C LYS A 27 -22.59 -1.84 5.80
N ALA A 28 -21.59 -0.98 5.56
CA ALA A 28 -20.39 -1.34 4.81
C ALA A 28 -19.64 -2.51 5.48
N ILE A 29 -19.44 -2.44 6.80
CA ILE A 29 -18.78 -3.50 7.58
C ILE A 29 -19.55 -4.82 7.51
N GLU A 30 -20.89 -4.77 7.58
CA GLU A 30 -21.73 -5.95 7.38
C GLU A 30 -21.54 -6.55 5.98
N ARG A 31 -21.50 -5.73 4.92
CA ARG A 31 -21.27 -6.19 3.54
C ARG A 31 -19.90 -6.83 3.35
N LEU A 32 -18.86 -6.28 3.96
CA LEU A 32 -17.51 -6.86 3.96
C LEU A 32 -17.50 -8.25 4.61
N LYS A 33 -18.18 -8.41 5.76
CA LYS A 33 -18.30 -9.71 6.44
C LYS A 33 -19.01 -10.75 5.57
N LEU A 34 -20.13 -10.37 4.95
CA LEU A 34 -20.89 -11.25 4.05
C LEU A 34 -20.07 -11.66 2.82
N ALA A 35 -19.38 -10.70 2.19
CA ALA A 35 -18.49 -10.98 1.05
C ALA A 35 -17.36 -11.94 1.44
N SER A 36 -16.73 -11.71 2.58
CA SER A 36 -15.64 -12.57 3.09
C SER A 36 -16.13 -13.98 3.40
N ALA A 37 -17.31 -14.12 3.99
CA ALA A 37 -17.92 -15.42 4.25
C ALA A 37 -18.20 -16.17 2.94
N GLU A 38 -18.79 -15.50 1.95
CA GLU A 38 -19.07 -16.07 0.62
C GLU A 38 -17.79 -16.55 -0.08
N ILE A 39 -16.72 -15.74 -0.08
CA ILE A 39 -15.42 -16.11 -0.67
C ILE A 39 -14.81 -17.34 0.03
N ARG A 40 -14.85 -17.37 1.36
CA ARG A 40 -14.25 -18.46 2.15
C ARG A 40 -14.90 -19.82 1.88
N VAL A 41 -16.20 -19.86 1.55
CA VAL A 41 -16.89 -21.11 1.20
C VAL A 41 -16.22 -21.81 0.03
N LEU A 42 -15.73 -21.04 -0.96
CA LEU A 42 -15.09 -21.60 -2.15
C LEU A 42 -13.60 -21.85 -2.00
N ARG A 43 -12.94 -21.34 -0.95
CA ARG A 43 -11.48 -21.44 -0.78
C ARG A 43 -10.97 -22.88 -0.89
N ARG A 44 -11.70 -23.85 -0.32
CA ARG A 44 -11.28 -25.26 -0.31
C ARG A 44 -11.67 -26.03 -1.59
N THR A 45 -12.77 -25.67 -2.23
CA THR A 45 -13.36 -26.43 -3.34
C THR A 45 -12.99 -25.87 -4.71
N ASP A 46 -12.81 -24.55 -4.81
CA ASP A 46 -12.39 -23.87 -6.03
C ASP A 46 -11.53 -22.62 -5.67
N PRO A 47 -10.26 -22.82 -5.30
CA PRO A 47 -9.38 -21.74 -4.81
C PRO A 47 -9.13 -20.64 -5.84
N ILE A 48 -9.09 -20.97 -7.15
CA ILE A 48 -8.92 -19.97 -8.22
C ILE A 48 -10.16 -19.09 -8.29
N VAL A 49 -11.36 -19.66 -8.21
CA VAL A 49 -12.60 -18.87 -8.15
C VAL A 49 -12.62 -18.00 -6.90
N ALA A 50 -12.28 -18.56 -5.72
CA ALA A 50 -12.23 -17.80 -4.47
C ALA A 50 -11.29 -16.58 -4.56
N ALA A 51 -10.08 -16.76 -5.10
CA ALA A 51 -9.14 -15.67 -5.36
C ALA A 51 -9.69 -14.61 -6.32
N GLY A 52 -10.36 -15.03 -7.41
CA GLY A 52 -11.09 -14.10 -8.29
C GLY A 52 -12.22 -13.34 -7.58
N GLY A 53 -12.79 -13.92 -6.52
CA GLY A 53 -13.72 -13.26 -5.59
C GLY A 53 -13.06 -12.15 -4.78
N VAL A 54 -11.84 -12.36 -4.30
CA VAL A 54 -11.04 -11.33 -3.60
C VAL A 54 -10.76 -10.14 -4.53
N ILE A 55 -10.34 -10.40 -5.77
CA ILE A 55 -10.16 -9.33 -6.77
C ILE A 55 -11.48 -8.60 -7.02
N SER A 56 -12.58 -9.33 -7.16
CA SER A 56 -13.91 -8.74 -7.35
C SER A 56 -14.37 -7.91 -6.15
N LEU A 57 -13.96 -8.24 -4.93
CA LEU A 57 -14.23 -7.46 -3.72
C LEU A 57 -13.40 -6.18 -3.73
N ALA A 58 -12.09 -6.28 -3.99
CA ALA A 58 -11.16 -5.15 -4.02
C ALA A 58 -11.61 -4.03 -4.97
N GLU A 59 -12.00 -4.38 -6.20
CA GLU A 59 -12.55 -3.45 -7.21
C GLU A 59 -13.76 -2.63 -6.74
N ARG A 60 -14.47 -3.12 -5.72
CA ARG A 60 -15.75 -2.55 -5.27
C ARG A 60 -15.64 -1.81 -3.96
N ILE A 61 -14.56 -1.99 -3.20
CA ILE A 61 -14.39 -1.36 -1.89
C ILE A 61 -14.45 0.15 -2.03
N TRP A 62 -13.56 0.74 -2.83
CA TRP A 62 -13.53 2.20 -2.97
C TRP A 62 -14.83 2.77 -3.57
N PRO A 63 -15.32 2.32 -4.74
CA PRO A 63 -16.53 2.89 -5.33
C PRO A 63 -17.78 2.74 -4.44
N ALA A 64 -17.90 1.65 -3.66
CA ALA A 64 -19.04 1.46 -2.78
C ALA A 64 -18.99 2.34 -1.52
N PHE A 65 -17.79 2.76 -1.11
CA PHE A 65 -17.54 3.42 0.18
C PHE A 65 -17.15 4.90 0.06
N GLU A 66 -16.91 5.42 -1.14
CA GLU A 66 -16.40 6.78 -1.39
C GLU A 66 -17.24 7.92 -0.77
N HIS A 67 -18.53 7.69 -0.52
CA HIS A 67 -19.43 8.69 0.08
C HIS A 67 -19.69 8.49 1.58
N ILE A 68 -19.03 7.51 2.21
CA ILE A 68 -19.15 7.26 3.64
C ILE A 68 -18.19 8.20 4.39
N ASP A 69 -18.60 8.68 5.56
CA ASP A 69 -17.69 9.35 6.49
C ASP A 69 -16.80 8.34 7.19
N THR A 70 -15.50 8.44 6.92
CA THR A 70 -14.47 7.50 7.37
C THR A 70 -13.66 8.05 8.55
N SER A 71 -13.98 9.24 9.05
CA SER A 71 -13.23 9.96 10.09
C SER A 71 -13.03 9.16 11.39
N SER A 72 -13.97 8.30 11.75
CA SER A 72 -13.86 7.42 12.94
C SER A 72 -12.78 6.33 12.81
N GLY A 73 -12.26 6.07 11.61
CA GLY A 73 -11.32 4.98 11.33
C GLY A 73 -11.92 3.57 11.40
N ALA A 74 -13.15 3.40 11.89
CA ALA A 74 -13.77 2.09 12.08
C ALA A 74 -13.95 1.30 10.78
N LEU A 75 -14.34 1.99 9.69
CA LEU A 75 -14.48 1.39 8.37
C LEU A 75 -13.12 0.98 7.80
N GLY A 76 -12.12 1.86 7.83
CA GLY A 76 -10.76 1.54 7.38
C GLY A 76 -10.16 0.35 8.11
N ALA A 77 -10.29 0.30 9.44
CA ALA A 77 -9.84 -0.85 10.23
C ALA A 77 -10.57 -2.16 9.85
N ALA A 78 -11.86 -2.09 9.51
CA ALA A 78 -12.61 -3.26 9.05
C ALA A 78 -12.21 -3.71 7.64
N VAL A 79 -11.94 -2.78 6.73
CA VAL A 79 -11.41 -3.07 5.40
C VAL A 79 -10.03 -3.72 5.51
N ALA A 80 -9.12 -3.13 6.29
CA ALA A 80 -7.77 -3.65 6.48
C ALA A 80 -7.78 -5.10 7.01
N ARG A 81 -8.59 -5.38 8.04
CA ARG A 81 -8.78 -6.74 8.56
C ARG A 81 -9.36 -7.70 7.50
N THR A 82 -10.37 -7.24 6.77
CA THR A 82 -11.01 -8.06 5.72
C THR A 82 -10.01 -8.45 4.64
N LEU A 83 -9.23 -7.48 4.14
CA LEU A 83 -8.25 -7.73 3.08
C LEU A 83 -7.08 -8.57 3.58
N GLY A 84 -6.59 -8.32 4.81
CA GLY A 84 -5.56 -9.16 5.44
C GLY A 84 -6.01 -10.62 5.55
N ASP A 85 -7.25 -10.86 5.94
CA ASP A 85 -7.81 -12.22 6.00
C ASP A 85 -7.97 -12.88 4.63
N MET A 86 -8.23 -12.09 3.58
CA MET A 86 -8.40 -12.57 2.21
C MET A 86 -7.07 -12.72 1.46
N LEU A 87 -6.00 -12.12 1.97
CA LEU A 87 -4.69 -12.14 1.34
C LEU A 87 -4.17 -13.56 1.08
N PRO A 88 -4.21 -14.51 2.04
CA PRO A 88 -3.77 -15.88 1.80
C PRO A 88 -4.63 -16.60 0.76
N VAL A 89 -5.92 -16.27 0.65
CA VAL A 89 -6.81 -16.84 -0.38
C VAL A 89 -6.33 -16.48 -1.78
N LEU A 90 -5.86 -15.24 -1.95
CA LEU A 90 -5.36 -14.74 -3.23
C LEU A 90 -3.93 -15.22 -3.50
N ILE A 91 -3.03 -15.19 -2.51
CA ILE A 91 -1.62 -15.58 -2.69
C ILE A 91 -1.48 -17.09 -2.91
N GLU A 92 -2.15 -17.93 -2.14
CA GLU A 92 -2.00 -19.39 -2.20
C GLU A 92 -2.72 -20.04 -3.40
N ALA A 93 -3.56 -19.32 -4.13
CA ALA A 93 -4.34 -19.89 -5.22
C ALA A 93 -3.43 -20.41 -6.36
N PRO A 94 -3.57 -21.68 -6.81
CA PRO A 94 -2.71 -22.26 -7.84
C PRO A 94 -3.15 -21.84 -9.25
N ALA A 95 -3.09 -20.54 -9.53
CA ALA A 95 -3.51 -19.94 -10.79
C ALA A 95 -2.35 -19.88 -11.80
N ALA A 96 -2.67 -20.15 -13.08
CA ALA A 96 -1.71 -19.97 -14.17
C ALA A 96 -1.33 -18.49 -14.36
N GLU A 97 -0.18 -18.23 -14.98
CA GLU A 97 0.35 -16.87 -15.19
C GLU A 97 -0.67 -15.95 -15.88
N ALA A 98 -1.40 -16.43 -16.89
CA ALA A 98 -2.42 -15.64 -17.57
C ALA A 98 -3.54 -15.15 -16.64
N THR A 99 -3.95 -15.98 -15.67
CA THR A 99 -4.95 -15.62 -14.67
C THR A 99 -4.38 -14.65 -13.63
N ARG A 100 -3.13 -14.86 -13.19
CA ARG A 100 -2.43 -13.94 -12.28
C ARG A 100 -2.23 -12.56 -12.92
N ARG A 101 -1.90 -12.52 -14.20
CA ARG A 101 -1.80 -11.30 -15.01
C ARG A 101 -3.12 -10.54 -15.03
N GLU A 102 -4.23 -11.22 -15.32
CA GLU A 102 -5.56 -10.61 -15.28
C GLU A 102 -5.89 -10.03 -13.89
N TRP A 103 -5.61 -10.78 -12.83
CA TRP A 103 -5.82 -10.33 -11.46
C TRP A 103 -4.97 -9.12 -11.09
N ALA A 104 -3.69 -9.13 -11.46
CA ALA A 104 -2.75 -8.05 -11.17
C ALA A 104 -3.15 -6.75 -11.89
N GLU A 105 -3.56 -6.82 -13.16
CA GLU A 105 -4.07 -5.63 -13.88
C GLU A 105 -5.31 -5.04 -13.22
N ARG A 106 -6.30 -5.90 -12.93
CA ARG A 106 -7.56 -5.47 -12.30
C ARG A 106 -7.32 -4.87 -10.92
N LEU A 107 -6.43 -5.47 -10.13
CA LEU A 107 -6.05 -4.98 -8.81
C LEU A 107 -5.28 -3.66 -8.89
N ARG A 108 -4.35 -3.53 -9.83
CA ARG A 108 -3.60 -2.28 -10.04
C ARG A 108 -4.55 -1.13 -10.37
N THR A 109 -5.49 -1.33 -11.29
CA THR A 109 -6.52 -0.33 -11.60
C THR A 109 -7.36 0.03 -10.37
N ALA A 110 -7.72 -0.95 -9.54
CA ALA A 110 -8.46 -0.69 -8.31
C ALA A 110 -7.65 0.13 -7.29
N ILE A 111 -6.35 -0.15 -7.15
CA ILE A 111 -5.42 0.61 -6.28
C ILE A 111 -5.24 2.04 -6.79
N GLU A 112 -5.06 2.22 -8.10
CA GLU A 112 -4.94 3.56 -8.72
C GLU A 112 -6.19 4.42 -8.50
N ALA A 113 -7.37 3.79 -8.50
CA ALA A 113 -8.63 4.48 -8.30
C ALA A 113 -8.94 4.77 -6.81
N ASP A 114 -8.24 4.13 -5.87
CA ASP A 114 -8.54 4.22 -4.45
C ASP A 114 -8.14 5.58 -3.86
N GLY A 115 -9.14 6.39 -3.51
CA GLY A 115 -8.92 7.75 -3.02
C GLY A 115 -8.44 7.86 -1.56
N VAL A 116 -8.49 6.77 -0.78
CA VAL A 116 -8.16 6.80 0.66
C VAL A 116 -7.25 5.65 1.11
N ASP A 117 -6.66 4.93 0.15
CA ASP A 117 -5.71 3.83 0.39
C ASP A 117 -6.28 2.68 1.25
N TYR A 118 -7.55 2.34 1.03
CA TYR A 118 -8.17 1.15 1.59
C TYR A 118 -7.53 -0.16 1.12
N LEU A 119 -7.01 -0.17 -0.10
CA LEU A 119 -6.38 -1.34 -0.72
C LEU A 119 -4.90 -1.49 -0.35
N ALA A 120 -4.36 -0.67 0.57
CA ALA A 120 -3.00 -0.78 1.09
C ALA A 120 -2.56 -2.22 1.41
N PRO A 121 -3.35 -3.06 2.11
CA PRO A 121 -2.93 -4.44 2.40
C PRO A 121 -2.67 -5.29 1.14
N LEU A 122 -3.40 -5.04 0.06
CA LEU A 122 -3.19 -5.72 -1.23
C LEU A 122 -2.03 -5.11 -2.00
N ALA A 123 -1.87 -3.78 -1.97
CA ALA A 123 -0.75 -3.09 -2.61
C ALA A 123 0.60 -3.53 -1.99
N GLU A 124 0.66 -3.68 -0.68
CA GLU A 124 1.86 -4.09 0.05
C GLU A 124 2.35 -5.49 -0.32
N GLN A 125 1.43 -6.34 -0.77
CA GLN A 125 1.66 -7.76 -1.06
C GLN A 125 1.50 -8.04 -2.56
N PHE A 126 1.46 -6.98 -3.37
CA PHE A 126 1.21 -7.07 -4.80
C PHE A 126 2.24 -7.95 -5.53
N GLY A 127 3.53 -7.89 -5.14
CA GLY A 127 4.56 -8.75 -5.71
C GLY A 127 4.28 -10.25 -5.48
N GLN A 128 3.77 -10.61 -4.31
CA GLN A 128 3.38 -12.00 -3.99
C GLN A 128 2.10 -12.40 -4.72
N ILE A 129 1.14 -11.47 -4.84
CA ILE A 129 -0.10 -11.67 -5.61
C ILE A 129 0.21 -11.91 -7.08
N ALA A 130 1.20 -11.20 -7.65
CA ALA A 130 1.67 -11.38 -9.01
C ALA A 130 2.30 -12.77 -9.21
N ALA A 131 2.99 -13.29 -8.18
CA ALA A 131 3.57 -14.65 -8.06
C ALA A 131 4.65 -15.05 -9.08
N PHE A 132 4.64 -14.46 -10.29
CA PHE A 132 5.56 -14.76 -11.37
C PHE A 132 6.59 -13.63 -11.54
N PRO A 133 7.89 -13.94 -11.65
CA PRO A 133 8.94 -12.93 -11.84
C PRO A 133 8.69 -12.00 -13.02
N ALA A 134 8.12 -12.51 -14.12
CA ALA A 134 7.76 -11.70 -15.28
C ALA A 134 6.73 -10.61 -14.93
N LEU A 135 5.69 -10.96 -14.16
CA LEU A 135 4.65 -10.03 -13.72
C LEU A 135 5.16 -9.04 -12.68
N GLN A 136 6.00 -9.50 -11.76
CA GLN A 136 6.63 -8.64 -10.75
C GLN A 136 7.48 -7.55 -11.42
N ASN A 137 8.34 -7.92 -12.37
CA ASN A 137 9.17 -6.96 -13.10
C ASN A 137 8.33 -6.02 -13.96
N GLU A 138 7.35 -6.54 -14.70
CA GLU A 138 6.48 -5.71 -15.54
C GLU A 138 5.77 -4.61 -14.74
N HIS A 139 5.20 -4.96 -13.58
CA HIS A 139 4.52 -3.98 -12.74
C HIS A 139 5.50 -3.06 -11.99
N ALA A 140 6.69 -3.54 -11.62
CA ALA A 140 7.73 -2.68 -11.06
C ALA A 140 8.18 -1.60 -12.07
N ASP A 141 8.46 -1.99 -13.31
CA ASP A 141 9.04 -1.10 -14.31
C ASP A 141 8.06 -0.05 -14.83
N ARG A 142 6.76 -0.37 -14.85
CA ARG A 142 5.71 0.46 -15.44
C ARG A 142 5.68 1.90 -14.90
N ASP A 143 5.83 2.07 -13.58
CA ASP A 143 5.75 3.38 -12.93
C ASP A 143 7.08 3.85 -12.33
N LEU A 144 8.15 3.05 -12.45
CA LEU A 144 9.41 3.32 -11.76
C LEU A 144 9.98 4.71 -12.11
N GLY A 145 9.92 5.09 -13.39
CA GLY A 145 10.35 6.41 -13.85
C GLY A 145 9.53 7.55 -13.26
N LEU A 146 8.20 7.40 -13.21
CA LEU A 146 7.29 8.39 -12.62
C LEU A 146 7.53 8.53 -11.11
N ILE A 147 7.68 7.41 -10.41
CA ILE A 147 7.93 7.41 -8.96
C ILE A 147 9.28 8.06 -8.66
N ARG A 148 10.34 7.74 -9.41
CA ARG A 148 11.65 8.40 -9.26
C ARG A 148 11.53 9.91 -9.44
N TYR A 149 10.83 10.35 -10.48
CA TYR A 149 10.60 11.78 -10.74
C TYR A 149 9.85 12.45 -9.59
N VAL A 150 8.73 11.87 -9.15
CA VAL A 150 7.88 12.46 -8.10
C VAL A 150 8.58 12.45 -6.74
N TRP A 151 9.26 11.37 -6.38
CA TRP A 151 9.92 11.26 -5.08
C TRP A 151 11.19 12.12 -4.98
N ALA A 152 11.85 12.40 -6.10
CA ALA A 152 12.97 13.34 -6.16
C ALA A 152 12.54 14.82 -6.15
N ASP A 153 11.28 15.14 -6.49
CA ASP A 153 10.76 16.50 -6.37
C ASP A 153 10.41 16.81 -4.91
N HIS A 154 11.24 17.63 -4.28
CA HIS A 154 11.10 18.06 -2.90
C HIS A 154 10.37 19.40 -2.74
N THR A 155 9.97 20.02 -3.85
CA THR A 155 9.36 21.34 -3.87
C THR A 155 7.84 21.26 -3.91
N ARG A 156 7.29 20.17 -4.46
CA ARG A 156 5.85 19.94 -4.60
C ARG A 156 5.44 18.72 -3.81
N PHE A 157 4.29 18.82 -3.14
CA PHE A 157 3.64 17.62 -2.64
C PHE A 157 2.97 16.91 -3.82
N SER A 158 3.32 15.64 -4.03
CA SER A 158 2.77 14.81 -5.09
C SER A 158 2.68 13.37 -4.61
N HIS A 159 1.62 12.68 -5.01
CA HIS A 159 1.33 11.32 -4.58
C HIS A 159 1.22 10.41 -5.81
N VAL A 160 1.82 9.23 -5.72
CA VAL A 160 1.73 8.18 -6.75
C VAL A 160 1.10 6.96 -6.10
N ALA A 161 -0.15 6.64 -6.46
CA ALA A 161 -0.92 5.55 -5.86
C ALA A 161 -0.23 4.17 -5.98
N THR A 162 0.61 3.99 -7.00
CA THR A 162 1.32 2.73 -7.26
C THR A 162 2.69 2.64 -6.58
N GLY A 163 3.08 3.61 -5.74
CA GLY A 163 4.36 3.59 -5.03
C GLY A 163 4.56 2.30 -4.22
N THR A 164 3.57 1.95 -3.41
CA THR A 164 3.60 0.75 -2.53
C THR A 164 3.64 -0.55 -3.33
N LEU A 165 2.80 -0.67 -4.37
CA LEU A 165 2.80 -1.88 -5.19
C LEU A 165 4.11 -2.05 -5.97
N THR A 166 4.75 -0.94 -6.36
CA THR A 166 6.04 -0.95 -7.02
C THR A 166 7.14 -1.43 -6.07
N LEU A 167 7.16 -0.94 -4.82
CA LEU A 167 8.08 -1.43 -3.78
C LEU A 167 7.88 -2.93 -3.50
N SER A 168 6.63 -3.39 -3.42
CA SER A 168 6.29 -4.80 -3.27
C SER A 168 6.82 -5.65 -4.44
N CYS A 169 6.63 -5.19 -5.67
CA CYS A 169 7.16 -5.86 -6.86
C CYS A 169 8.69 -5.92 -6.90
N LEU A 170 9.39 -4.81 -6.58
CA LEU A 170 10.85 -4.78 -6.53
C LEU A 170 11.41 -5.74 -5.47
N LEU A 171 10.75 -5.82 -4.30
CA LEU A 171 11.13 -6.73 -3.23
C LEU A 171 11.03 -8.19 -3.66
N GLU A 172 9.90 -8.58 -4.26
CA GLU A 172 9.68 -9.98 -4.67
C GLU A 172 10.46 -10.36 -5.94
N ALA A 173 10.81 -9.39 -6.79
CA ALA A 173 11.73 -9.57 -7.91
C ALA A 173 13.21 -9.56 -7.49
N GLU A 174 13.51 -9.47 -6.20
CA GLU A 174 14.87 -9.39 -5.62
C GLU A 174 15.72 -8.22 -6.13
N ARG A 175 15.08 -7.15 -6.62
CA ARG A 175 15.73 -5.93 -7.10
C ARG A 175 16.02 -4.97 -5.93
N TYR A 176 16.74 -5.49 -4.93
CA TYR A 176 16.96 -4.81 -3.66
C TYR A 176 17.75 -3.50 -3.80
N SER A 177 18.70 -3.43 -4.73
CA SER A 177 19.46 -2.20 -4.99
C SER A 177 18.54 -1.07 -5.48
N GLU A 178 17.70 -1.34 -6.47
CA GLU A 178 16.76 -0.36 -7.01
C GLU A 178 15.69 0.05 -6.01
N LEU A 179 15.23 -0.89 -5.18
CA LEU A 179 14.33 -0.62 -4.06
C LEU A 179 14.96 0.39 -3.09
N MET A 180 16.21 0.15 -2.69
CA MET A 180 16.94 1.03 -1.76
C MET A 180 17.23 2.40 -2.37
N GLU A 181 17.62 2.44 -3.65
CA GLU A 181 17.81 3.69 -4.40
C GLU A 181 16.51 4.51 -4.45
N LEU A 182 15.39 3.87 -4.78
CA LEU A 182 14.09 4.52 -4.87
C LEU A 182 13.69 5.13 -3.52
N LEU A 183 13.83 4.39 -2.42
CA LEU A 183 13.56 4.88 -1.07
C LEU A 183 14.49 6.04 -0.65
N SER A 184 15.75 6.03 -1.12
CA SER A 184 16.71 7.10 -0.83
C SER A 184 16.34 8.45 -1.45
N LEU A 185 15.48 8.44 -2.47
CA LEU A 185 14.95 9.65 -3.08
C LEU A 185 13.95 10.35 -2.14
N LYS A 186 13.22 9.64 -1.28
CA LYS A 186 12.21 10.28 -0.43
C LYS A 186 12.86 11.23 0.59
N ASN A 187 12.23 12.38 0.79
CA ASN A 187 12.58 13.29 1.90
C ASN A 187 12.04 12.79 3.24
N THR A 188 10.91 12.08 3.21
CA THR A 188 10.22 11.58 4.40
C THR A 188 10.30 10.05 4.41
N HIS A 189 10.91 9.53 5.47
CA HIS A 189 11.07 8.10 5.70
C HIS A 189 9.95 7.59 6.61
N LEU A 190 8.79 7.29 6.01
CA LEU A 190 7.65 6.71 6.73
C LEU A 190 7.78 5.19 6.81
N TRP A 191 7.42 4.61 7.96
CA TRP A 191 7.46 3.16 8.18
C TRP A 191 6.74 2.36 7.08
N PHE A 192 5.67 2.93 6.52
CA PHE A 192 4.90 2.33 5.43
C PHE A 192 5.77 1.94 4.22
N ASP A 193 6.76 2.76 3.87
CA ASP A 193 7.72 2.45 2.81
C ASP A 193 8.95 1.73 3.36
N GLU A 194 9.39 2.09 4.58
CA GLU A 194 10.65 1.61 5.13
C GLU A 194 10.67 0.13 5.50
N LYS A 195 9.50 -0.44 5.79
CA LYS A 195 9.38 -1.89 5.98
C LYS A 195 9.90 -2.69 4.79
N PHE A 196 9.83 -2.16 3.57
CA PHE A 196 10.34 -2.84 2.37
C PHE A 196 11.88 -2.86 2.35
N ALA A 197 12.54 -1.79 2.81
CA ALA A 197 14.00 -1.79 2.99
C ALA A 197 14.44 -2.78 4.07
N VAL A 198 13.73 -2.79 5.20
CA VAL A 198 13.99 -3.73 6.30
C VAL A 198 13.85 -5.17 5.83
N GLU A 199 12.75 -5.50 5.14
CA GLU A 199 12.50 -6.83 4.60
C GLU A 199 13.56 -7.22 3.55
N ALA A 200 13.96 -6.31 2.65
CA ALA A 200 15.04 -6.55 1.69
C ALA A 200 16.38 -6.87 2.37
N LEU A 201 16.69 -6.20 3.50
CA LEU A 201 17.90 -6.47 4.28
C LEU A 201 17.82 -7.82 5.00
N LEU A 202 16.66 -8.18 5.54
CA LEU A 202 16.43 -9.48 6.18
C LEU A 202 16.59 -10.63 5.19
N ARG A 203 16.04 -10.53 3.97
CA ARG A 203 16.21 -11.54 2.91
C ARG A 203 17.67 -11.72 2.47
N GLN A 204 18.48 -10.69 2.61
CA GLN A 204 19.93 -10.75 2.37
C GLN A 204 20.74 -11.22 3.59
N GLY A 205 20.10 -11.63 4.70
CA GLY A 205 20.76 -12.08 5.92
C GLY A 205 21.41 -10.97 6.74
N ARG A 206 21.07 -9.69 6.47
CA ARG A 206 21.69 -8.51 7.11
C ARG A 206 20.87 -8.00 8.30
N MET A 207 20.71 -8.85 9.31
CA MET A 207 19.83 -8.59 10.46
C MET A 207 20.16 -7.29 11.21
N ASP A 208 21.44 -7.02 11.48
CA ASP A 208 21.85 -5.79 12.20
C ASP A 208 21.52 -4.52 11.41
N ALA A 209 21.71 -4.55 10.09
CA ALA A 209 21.37 -3.44 9.21
C ALA A 209 19.85 -3.22 9.13
N ALA A 210 19.08 -4.31 9.12
CA ALA A 210 17.61 -4.25 9.12
C ALA A 210 17.09 -3.63 10.43
N LEU A 211 17.65 -4.02 11.58
CA LEU A 211 17.30 -3.45 12.87
C LEU A 211 17.65 -1.95 12.92
N ALA A 212 18.85 -1.58 12.52
CA ALA A 212 19.27 -0.17 12.44
C ALA A 212 18.31 0.65 11.56
N ARG A 213 17.93 0.12 10.39
CA ARG A 213 16.99 0.77 9.46
C ARG A 213 15.59 0.99 10.06
N ALA A 214 15.16 0.09 10.94
CA ALA A 214 13.85 0.14 11.60
C ALA A 214 13.83 1.10 12.80
N THR A 215 14.92 1.19 13.57
CA THR A 215 14.99 2.01 14.79
C THR A 215 15.47 3.43 14.56
N ASP A 216 16.33 3.62 13.55
CA ASP A 216 16.92 4.92 13.21
C ASP A 216 16.84 5.13 11.69
N PRO A 217 15.66 5.47 11.15
CA PRO A 217 15.52 5.74 9.72
C PRO A 217 16.40 6.96 9.34
N PRO A 218 16.90 7.03 8.09
CA PRO A 218 17.71 8.14 7.62
C PRO A 218 17.07 9.47 8.00
N PRO A 219 17.89 10.43 8.45
CA PRO A 219 17.38 11.71 8.91
C PRO A 219 16.59 12.37 7.79
N LEU A 220 15.44 12.94 8.16
CA LEU A 220 14.61 13.71 7.23
C LEU A 220 15.47 14.78 6.55
N LYS A 221 15.51 14.76 5.21
CA LYS A 221 16.26 15.74 4.40
C LYS A 221 15.53 17.09 4.32
N TRP A 222 14.97 17.57 5.44
CA TRP A 222 14.48 18.94 5.51
C TRP A 222 15.69 19.87 5.60
N SER A 223 16.27 20.27 4.46
CA SER A 223 17.27 21.32 4.50
C SER A 223 16.60 22.67 4.83
N ALA A 224 16.83 23.14 6.05
CA ALA A 224 17.00 24.55 6.47
C ALA A 224 15.83 25.56 6.41
N VAL A 225 14.67 25.30 5.80
CA VAL A 225 13.71 26.39 5.52
C VAL A 225 12.60 26.59 6.59
N MET A 226 12.21 25.57 7.35
CA MET A 226 10.92 25.62 8.07
C MET A 226 10.94 26.06 9.55
N PHE A 227 12.11 26.23 10.17
CA PHE A 227 12.17 26.73 11.56
C PHE A 227 13.15 27.90 11.71
N ARG A 228 12.82 29.05 11.12
CA ARG A 228 13.21 30.32 11.76
C ARG A 228 12.30 30.52 12.97
N LYS A 229 12.74 30.03 14.13
CA LYS A 229 12.10 30.32 15.42
C LYS A 229 12.17 31.84 15.64
N ARG A 230 11.13 32.57 15.25
CA ARG A 230 10.99 33.99 15.59
C ARG A 230 10.65 34.08 17.07
N ARG A 231 11.67 34.23 17.91
CA ARG A 231 11.49 34.62 19.31
C ARG A 231 11.26 36.14 19.32
N ILE A 232 10.10 36.57 19.82
CA ILE A 232 9.86 37.98 20.13
C ILE A 232 10.31 38.16 21.58
N GLU A 233 11.42 38.86 21.79
CA GLU A 233 11.81 39.36 23.11
C GLU A 233 11.66 40.88 23.08
N ASN A 234 10.87 41.42 24.02
CA ASN A 234 10.64 42.85 24.23
C ASN A 234 10.19 43.65 22.98
N GLY A 235 9.30 43.08 22.17
CA GLY A 235 8.59 43.84 21.12
C GLY A 235 9.43 44.31 19.93
N LYS A 236 10.67 43.83 19.77
CA LYS A 236 11.49 44.09 18.57
C LYS A 236 11.95 42.78 17.94
N GLN A 237 11.86 42.71 16.61
CA GLN A 237 12.31 41.57 15.82
C GLN A 237 13.85 41.56 15.79
N ALA A 238 14.47 40.56 16.41
CA ALA A 238 15.88 40.25 16.22
C ALA A 238 16.00 38.94 15.44
N ALA A 239 16.69 38.98 14.30
CA ALA A 239 17.06 37.80 13.55
C ALA A 239 18.46 37.36 14.01
N GLU A 240 18.54 36.41 14.92
CA GLU A 240 19.82 35.80 15.31
C GLU A 240 19.99 34.46 14.61
N ALA A 241 21.08 34.33 13.86
CA ALA A 241 21.52 33.06 13.28
C ALA A 241 22.32 32.29 14.34
N GLY A 242 21.63 31.57 15.23
CA GLY A 242 22.25 30.68 16.21
C GLY A 242 22.25 29.23 15.72
N ARG A 243 23.42 28.72 15.31
CA ARG A 243 23.70 27.28 15.33
C ARG A 243 23.90 26.88 16.79
N ASP A 244 23.03 26.05 17.33
CA ASP A 244 23.30 25.33 18.58
C ASP A 244 22.71 23.93 18.45
N CYS A 245 23.52 23.04 17.86
CA CYS A 245 23.38 21.61 18.01
C CYS A 245 24.34 21.22 19.13
N LEU A 246 23.84 21.01 20.34
CA LEU A 246 24.58 20.28 21.35
C LEU A 246 24.68 18.82 20.88
N GLU A 247 25.85 18.46 20.37
CA GLU A 247 26.28 17.07 20.29
C GLU A 247 26.34 16.53 21.72
N VAL A 248 25.41 15.64 22.07
CA VAL A 248 25.56 14.80 23.26
C VAL A 248 26.41 13.62 22.83
N ALA A 249 27.73 13.78 22.95
CA ALA A 249 28.66 12.66 22.96
C ALA A 249 28.49 11.89 24.27
N ALA A 250 28.50 10.56 24.16
CA ALA A 250 28.44 9.64 25.28
C ALA A 250 29.62 9.83 26.25
N GLY A 251 29.28 9.86 27.55
CA GLY A 251 30.17 9.88 28.70
C GLY A 251 29.35 9.88 29.98
#